data_AF-A0A1S3KGU2-F1
#
_entry.id   AF-A0A1S3KGU2-F1
#
_cell.length_a   1.000
_cell.length_b   1.000
_cell.length_c   1.000
_cell.angle_alpha   90.00
_cell.angle_beta   90.00
_cell.angle_gamma   90.00
#
_symmetry.space_group_name_H-M   'P 1'
#
loop_
_entity.id
_entity.type
_entity.pdbx_description
1 polymer ?
#
loop_
_entity_poly.entity_id
_entity_poly.type
_entity_poly.pdbx_seq_one_letter_code
_entity_poly.pdbx_strand_id
1 'polypeptide(L)' 'MSSKSIKTPVQLYMHLLRQVRKLPKEAQPYYKNYVRQGFNSHSDEDDPERIQMIIERSVKDAEWIVNKYTKNET' A
#
# COMPACT_ATOMS: atom_id res chain seq x y z
N MET A 1 -1.32 7.43 -14.25
CA MET A 1 -1.97 6.11 -14.10
C MET A 1 -3.02 6.24 -13.00
N SER A 2 -4.30 6.29 -13.39
CA SER A 2 -5.44 6.64 -12.53
C SER A 2 -5.69 5.54 -11.48
N SER A 3 -5.76 5.90 -10.19
CA SER A 3 -6.09 5.07 -9.03
C SER A 3 -7.56 4.59 -9.00
N LYS A 4 -8.20 4.47 -10.16
CA LYS A 4 -9.67 4.49 -10.26
C LYS A 4 -10.38 3.14 -10.06
N SER A 5 -9.70 2.06 -9.69
CA SER A 5 -10.39 0.80 -9.38
C SER A 5 -9.54 -0.22 -8.60
N ILE A 6 -9.00 0.15 -7.45
CA ILE A 6 -8.57 -0.87 -6.49
C ILE A 6 -9.81 -1.24 -5.67
N LYS A 7 -10.36 -2.43 -5.94
CA LYS A 7 -11.58 -2.94 -5.30
C LYS A 7 -11.36 -4.26 -4.58
N THR A 8 -10.18 -4.88 -4.76
CA THR A 8 -9.88 -6.18 -4.16
C THR A 8 -8.56 -6.13 -3.38
N PRO A 9 -8.41 -6.95 -2.33
CA PRO A 9 -7.15 -7.08 -1.60
C PRO A 9 -5.97 -7.42 -2.51
N VAL A 10 -6.18 -8.30 -3.50
CA VAL A 10 -5.13 -8.69 -4.46
C VAL A 10 -4.67 -7.51 -5.32
N GLN A 11 -5.60 -6.66 -5.79
CA GLN A 11 -5.27 -5.43 -6.50
C GLN A 11 -4.50 -4.45 -5.60
N LEU A 12 -4.91 -4.32 -4.33
CA LEU A 12 -4.22 -3.50 -3.34
C LEU A 12 -2.78 -4.00 -3.14
N TYR A 13 -2.57 -5.29 -2.96
CA TYR A 13 -1.24 -5.87 -2.74
C TYR A 13 -0.28 -5.52 -3.89
N MET A 14 -0.71 -5.77 -5.13
CA MET A 14 0.06 -5.42 -6.32
C MET A 14 0.32 -3.92 -6.42
N HIS A 15 -0.69 -3.09 -6.10
CA HIS A 15 -0.54 -1.65 -6.10
C HIS A 15 0.52 -1.19 -5.10
N LEU A 16 0.44 -1.64 -3.85
CA LEU A 16 1.40 -1.29 -2.81
C LEU A 16 2.83 -1.70 -3.19
N LEU A 17 3.02 -2.90 -3.73
CA LEU A 17 4.35 -3.33 -4.21
C LEU A 17 4.89 -2.44 -5.35
N ARG A 18 4.02 -1.90 -6.21
CA ARG A 18 4.43 -0.90 -7.22
C ARG A 18 4.81 0.43 -6.59
N GLN A 19 4.11 0.88 -5.54
CA GLN A 19 4.48 2.10 -4.80
C GLN A 19 5.81 1.93 -4.07
N VAL A 20 6.06 0.78 -3.44
CA VAL A 20 7.34 0.51 -2.76
C VAL A 20 8.54 0.59 -3.72
N ARG A 21 8.36 0.24 -5.00
CA ARG A 21 9.43 0.38 -6.02
C ARG A 21 9.82 1.83 -6.30
N LYS A 22 8.95 2.80 -6.00
CA LYS A 22 9.22 4.24 -6.15
C LYS A 22 10.00 4.84 -4.98
N LEU A 23 10.11 4.12 -3.86
CA LEU A 23 10.86 4.57 -2.70
C LEU A 23 12.37 4.38 -2.92
N PRO A 24 13.22 5.09 -2.15
CA PRO A 24 14.66 4.86 -2.15
C PRO A 24 15.01 3.40 -1.86
N LYS A 25 16.11 2.90 -2.44
CA LYS A 25 16.44 1.46 -2.48
C LYS A 25 16.58 0.86 -1.09
N GLU A 26 17.14 1.62 -0.16
CA GLU A 26 17.34 1.31 1.25
C GLU A 26 16.01 1.17 2.02
N ALA A 27 14.96 1.90 1.64
CA ALA A 27 13.66 1.84 2.29
C ALA A 27 12.77 0.69 1.77
N GLN A 28 13.03 0.18 0.55
CA GLN A 28 12.16 -0.81 -0.09
C GLN A 28 12.00 -2.12 0.71
N PRO A 29 13.06 -2.73 1.30
CA PRO A 29 12.93 -3.98 2.06
C PRO A 29 11.98 -3.83 3.26
N TYR A 30 12.08 -2.73 4.00
CA TYR A 30 11.21 -2.44 5.13
C TYR A 30 9.74 -2.40 4.70
N TYR A 31 9.42 -1.60 3.67
CA TYR A 31 8.04 -1.46 3.24
C TYR A 31 7.48 -2.71 2.55
N LYS A 32 8.31 -3.51 1.87
CA LYS A 32 7.87 -4.84 1.36
C LYS A 32 7.41 -5.75 2.51
N ASN A 33 8.20 -5.80 3.60
CA ASN A 33 7.87 -6.60 4.77
C ASN A 33 6.64 -6.05 5.50
N TYR A 34 6.51 -4.73 5.59
CA TYR A 34 5.35 -4.07 6.19
C TYR A 34 4.06 -4.39 5.42
N VAL A 35 4.09 -4.32 4.08
CA VAL A 35 2.93 -4.70 3.23
C VAL A 35 2.57 -6.17 3.45
N ARG A 36 3.55 -7.08 3.48
CA ARG A 36 3.29 -8.51 3.72
C ARG A 36 2.67 -8.75 5.09
N GLN A 37 3.19 -8.12 6.13
CA GLN A 37 2.65 -8.24 7.48
C GLN A 37 1.22 -7.71 7.57
N GLY A 38 0.94 -6.55 7.00
CA GLY A 38 -0.41 -5.98 7.00
C GLY A 38 -1.45 -6.91 6.36
N PHE A 39 -1.10 -7.59 5.26
CA PHE A 39 -1.99 -8.57 4.63
C PHE A 39 -2.24 -9.79 5.51
N ASN A 40 -1.20 -10.30 6.17
CA ASN A 40 -1.35 -11.43 7.09
C ASN A 40 -2.20 -11.05 8.31
N SER A 41 -2.12 -9.82 8.81
CA SER A 41 -2.92 -9.37 9.96
C SER A 41 -4.42 -9.21 9.64
N HIS A 42 -4.80 -9.20 8.37
CA HIS A 42 -6.18 -9.07 7.91
C HIS A 42 -6.65 -10.28 7.08
N SER A 43 -5.98 -11.44 7.21
CA SER A 43 -6.32 -12.63 6.40
C SER A 43 -7.72 -13.16 6.65
N ASP A 44 -8.23 -12.96 7.87
CA ASP A 44 -9.51 -13.50 8.34
C ASP A 44 -10.64 -12.47 8.27
N GLU A 45 -10.37 -11.27 7.71
CA GLU A 45 -11.38 -10.23 7.49
C GLU A 45 -12.21 -10.56 6.24
N ASP A 46 -13.51 -10.76 6.42
CA ASP A 46 -14.47 -11.10 5.37
C ASP A 46 -15.58 -10.04 5.18
N ASP A 47 -15.66 -9.04 6.06
CA ASP A 47 -16.61 -7.94 5.96
C ASP A 47 -16.24 -7.02 4.77
N PRO A 48 -17.09 -6.93 3.73
CA PRO A 48 -16.79 -6.14 2.54
C PRO A 48 -16.61 -4.65 2.83
N GLU A 49 -17.30 -4.08 3.83
CA GLU A 49 -17.15 -2.67 4.18
C GLU A 49 -15.78 -2.41 4.81
N ARG A 50 -15.36 -3.29 5.74
CA ARG A 50 -14.05 -3.20 6.39
C ARG A 50 -12.91 -3.40 5.39
N ILE A 51 -13.04 -4.38 4.50
CA ILE A 51 -12.07 -4.59 3.41
C ILE A 51 -11.92 -3.33 2.56
N GLN A 52 -13.04 -2.70 2.17
CA GLN A 52 -13.02 -1.48 1.38
C GLN A 52 -12.35 -0.32 2.14
N MET A 53 -12.65 -0.16 3.44
CA MET A 53 -11.98 0.84 4.29
C MET A 53 -10.47 0.62 4.39
N ILE A 54 -10.03 -0.63 4.58
CA ILE A 54 -8.60 -0.99 4.64
C ILE A 54 -7.92 -0.65 3.31
N ILE A 55 -8.56 -0.96 2.18
CA ILE A 55 -8.06 -0.63 0.84
C ILE A 55 -7.86 0.89 0.70
N GLU A 56 -8.90 1.68 0.98
CA GLU A 56 -8.85 3.13 0.83
C GLU A 56 -7.81 3.77 1.73
N ARG A 57 -7.72 3.31 2.98
CA ARG A 57 -6.73 3.81 3.93
C ARG A 57 -5.31 3.48 3.49
N SER A 58 -5.08 2.22 3.09
CA SER A 58 -3.76 1.76 2.64
C SER A 58 -3.26 2.50 1.40
N VAL A 59 -4.17 2.85 0.47
CA VAL A 59 -3.83 3.66 -0.71
C VAL A 59 -3.41 5.07 -0.29
N LYS A 60 -4.19 5.74 0.57
CA LYS A 60 -3.86 7.09 1.07
C LYS A 60 -2.53 7.11 1.81
N ASP A 61 -2.29 6.12 2.67
CA ASP A 61 -1.05 6.00 3.43
C ASP A 61 0.15 5.78 2.48
N ALA A 62 0.01 4.93 1.46
CA ALA A 62 1.06 4.70 0.47
C ALA A 62 1.37 5.96 -0.36
N GLU A 63 0.35 6.71 -0.79
CA GLU A 63 0.52 7.98 -1.49
C GLU A 63 1.27 9.01 -0.62
N TRP A 64 0.90 9.12 0.66
CA TRP A 64 1.59 10.00 1.61
C TRP A 64 3.05 9.60 1.79
N ILE A 65 3.35 8.31 1.96
CA ILE A 65 4.72 7.80 2.13
C ILE A 65 5.56 8.13 0.90
N VAL A 66 5.08 7.79 -0.31
CA VAL A 66 5.82 8.08 -1.54
C VAL A 66 6.10 9.58 -1.66
N ASN A 67 5.09 10.43 -1.43
CA ASN A 67 5.27 11.88 -1.47
C ASN A 67 6.27 12.39 -0.43
N LYS A 68 6.29 11.80 0.78
CA LYS A 68 7.26 12.15 1.84
C LYS A 68 8.69 11.88 1.37
N TYR A 69 8.96 10.70 0.83
CA TYR A 69 10.30 10.35 0.36
C TYR A 69 10.71 11.14 -0.87
N THR A 70 9.80 11.38 -1.81
CA THR A 70 10.10 12.17 -3.03
C THR A 70 10.34 13.66 -2.74
N LYS A 71 9.68 14.26 -1.74
CA LYS A 71 9.92 15.66 -1.35
C LYS A 71 11.22 15.86 -0.57
N ASN A 72 11.64 14.85 0.18
CA ASN A 72 12.84 14.91 1.03
C ASN A 72 14.14 14.59 0.26
N GLU A 73 14.08 14.23 -1.02
CA GLU A 73 15.25 14.07 -1.91
C GLU A 73 15.67 15.38 -2.62
N THR A 74 15.10 16.53 -2.22
CA THR A 74 15.49 17.88 -2.68
C THR A 74 16.22 18.63 -1.58
#